data_AF-A0A2V7Q451-F1
#
_entry.id   AF-A0A2V7Q451-F1
#
_cell.length_a   1.000
_cell.length_b   1.000
_cell.length_c   1.000
_cell.angle_alpha   90.00
_cell.angle_beta   90.00
_cell.angle_gamma   90.00
#
_symmetry.space_group_name_H-M   'P 1'
#
loop_
_entity.id
_entity.type
_entity.pdbx_description
1 polymer ?
#
loop_
_entity_poly.entity_id
_entity_poly.type
_entity_poly.pdbx_seq_one_letter_code
_entity_poly.pdbx_strand_id
1 'polypeptide(L)' 'MVQTCEQAIASGRFRPELQDPHEVAQILWSSRHGLVSLRIAKEHDDWVQWRDVQATATRLQDVMFTGLLRRGRASLGLT' A
#
# COMPACT_ATOMS: atom_id res chain seq x y z
N MET A 1 5.91 9.52 -8.13
CA MET A 1 5.05 8.98 -7.05
C MET A 1 4.16 10.05 -6.44
N VAL A 2 4.69 11.18 -5.94
CA VAL A 2 3.87 12.28 -5.39
C VAL A 2 2.80 12.77 -6.37
N GLN A 3 3.17 13.07 -7.62
CA GLN A 3 2.22 13.47 -8.67
C GLN A 3 1.07 12.46 -8.89
N THR A 4 1.36 11.16 -8.80
CA THR A 4 0.33 10.11 -8.92
C THR A 4 -0.61 10.10 -7.71
N CYS A 5 -0.07 10.36 -6.52
CA CYS A 5 -0.88 10.46 -5.29
C CYS A 5 -1.78 11.69 -5.35
N GLU A 6 -1.28 12.82 -5.84
CA GLU A 6 -2.07 14.03 -6.07
C GLU A 6 -3.24 13.78 -7.01
N GLN A 7 -3.02 13.08 -8.13
CA GLN A 7 -4.09 12.68 -9.06
C GLN A 7 -5.12 11.74 -8.42
N ALA A 8 -4.68 10.80 -7.59
CA ALA A 8 -5.58 9.88 -6.88
C ALA A 8 -6.44 10.60 -5.82
N ILE A 9 -5.87 11.59 -5.13
CA ILE A 9 -6.59 12.47 -4.20
C ILE A 9 -7.60 13.33 -4.96
N ALA A 10 -7.16 14.00 -6.03
CA ALA A 10 -8.02 14.84 -6.86
C ALA A 10 -9.19 14.08 -7.49
N SER A 11 -9.03 12.78 -7.76
CA SER A 11 -10.09 11.90 -8.28
C SER A 11 -10.96 11.26 -7.20
N GLY A 12 -10.76 11.61 -5.92
CA GLY A 12 -11.58 11.12 -4.79
C GLY A 12 -11.44 9.61 -4.55
N ARG A 13 -10.33 9.00 -4.97
CA ARG A 13 -10.11 7.54 -4.88
C ARG A 13 -9.66 7.12 -3.50
N PHE A 14 -8.88 7.95 -2.80
CA PHE A 14 -8.44 7.68 -1.44
C PHE A 14 -9.50 8.06 -0.41
N ARG A 15 -9.34 7.51 0.79
CA ARG A 15 -10.10 7.91 1.97
C ARG A 15 -10.00 9.43 2.19
N PRO A 16 -11.10 10.10 2.60
CA PRO A 16 -11.17 11.55 2.68
C PRO A 16 -10.19 12.21 3.66
N GLU A 17 -9.65 11.45 4.61
CA GLU A 17 -8.61 11.90 5.54
C GLU A 17 -7.19 11.85 4.96
N LEU A 18 -6.97 11.19 3.81
CA LEU A 18 -5.66 11.05 3.17
C LEU A 18 -5.48 12.11 2.08
N GLN A 19 -5.26 13.35 2.50
CA GLN A 19 -5.25 14.52 1.62
C GLN A 19 -3.85 15.09 1.32
N ASP A 20 -2.81 14.60 1.99
CA ASP A 20 -1.42 15.01 1.72
C ASP A 20 -0.77 14.02 0.72
N PRO A 21 -0.48 14.44 -0.53
CA PRO A 21 0.15 13.56 -1.52
C PRO A 21 1.58 13.15 -1.14
N HIS A 22 2.30 13.92 -0.32
CA HIS A 22 3.61 13.54 0.18
C HIS A 22 3.50 12.47 1.26
N GLU A 23 2.55 12.59 2.18
CA GLU A 23 2.29 11.56 3.19
C GLU A 23 1.91 10.23 2.54
N VAL A 24 0.95 10.24 1.60
CA VAL A 24 0.52 9.01 0.91
C VAL A 24 1.66 8.40 0.10
N ALA A 25 2.49 9.22 -0.56
CA ALA A 25 3.68 8.76 -1.24
C ALA A 25 4.67 8.09 -0.27
N GLN A 26 4.94 8.71 0.89
CA GLN A 26 5.81 8.15 1.91
C GLN A 26 5.28 6.81 2.44
N ILE A 27 3.97 6.67 2.67
CA ILE A 27 3.34 5.42 3.10
C ILE A 27 3.59 4.31 2.07
N LEU A 28 3.29 4.58 0.79
CA LEU A 28 3.44 3.59 -0.29
C LEU A 28 4.91 3.19 -0.48
N TRP A 29 5.83 4.15 -0.54
CA TRP A 29 7.25 3.85 -0.74
C TRP A 29 7.87 3.15 0.46
N SER A 30 7.60 3.62 1.68
CA SER A 30 8.16 3.03 2.89
C SER A 30 7.71 1.57 3.06
N SER A 31 6.46 1.24 2.71
CA SER A 31 5.98 -0.15 2.78
C SER A 31 6.81 -1.08 1.89
N ARG A 32 6.94 -0.75 0.59
CA ARG A 32 7.65 -1.59 -0.37
C ARG A 32 9.17 -1.57 -0.16
N HIS A 33 9.72 -0.40 0.16
CA HIS A 33 11.13 -0.27 0.53
C HIS A 33 11.44 -1.13 1.75
N GLY A 34 10.60 -1.09 2.79
CA GLY A 34 10.77 -1.90 4.01
C GLY A 34 10.87 -3.40 3.72
N LEU A 35 9.98 -3.95 2.87
CA LEU A 35 10.06 -5.36 2.48
C LEU A 35 11.39 -5.70 1.80
N VAL A 36 11.82 -4.88 0.85
CA VAL A 36 13.08 -5.11 0.11
C VAL A 36 14.29 -4.95 1.02
N SER A 37 14.33 -3.91 1.86
CA SER A 37 15.42 -3.69 2.81
C SER A 37 15.55 -4.83 3.81
N LEU A 38 14.43 -5.31 4.36
CA LEU A 38 14.45 -6.48 5.24
C LEU A 38 14.95 -7.71 4.49
N ARG A 39 14.48 -7.93 3.26
CA ARG A 39 14.93 -9.06 2.45
C ARG A 39 16.43 -9.03 2.20
N ILE A 40 17.03 -7.87 1.95
CA ILE A 40 18.49 -7.72 1.75
C ILE A 40 19.24 -7.93 3.07
N ALA A 41 18.81 -7.25 4.14
CA ALA A 41 19.56 -7.23 5.40
C ALA A 41 19.43 -8.53 6.21
N LYS A 42 18.38 -9.32 5.97
CA LYS A 42 17.99 -10.49 6.77
C LYS A 42 17.81 -11.76 5.96
N GLU A 43 18.28 -11.72 4.72
CA GLU A 43 18.38 -12.83 3.78
C GLU A 43 18.94 -14.13 4.37
N HIS A 44 20.00 -14.01 5.16
CA HIS A 44 20.78 -15.12 5.72
C HIS A 44 20.55 -15.32 7.22
N ASP A 45 19.60 -14.59 7.82
CA ASP A 45 19.28 -14.72 9.23
C ASP A 45 18.30 -15.90 9.42
N ASP A 46 18.74 -17.00 10.04
CA ASP A 46 17.98 -18.26 10.17
C ASP A 46 16.61 -18.12 10.89
N TRP A 47 16.44 -17.07 11.68
CA TRP A 47 15.19 -16.80 12.40
C TRP A 47 14.12 -16.15 11.51
N VAL A 48 14.47 -15.63 10.33
CA VAL A 48 13.51 -15.07 9.37
C VAL A 48 13.16 -16.10 8.31
N GLN A 49 12.01 -16.74 8.50
CA GLN A 49 11.48 -17.68 7.51
C GLN A 49 10.83 -16.96 6.33
N TRP A 50 11.65 -16.45 5.42
CA TRP A 50 11.23 -15.77 4.21
C TRP A 50 10.24 -16.60 3.39
N ARG A 51 9.15 -15.96 2.99
CA ARG A 51 8.27 -16.46 1.93
C ARG A 51 8.75 -15.94 0.58
N ASP A 52 8.07 -16.34 -0.49
CA ASP A 52 8.35 -15.77 -1.81
C ASP A 52 8.16 -14.25 -1.79
N VAL A 53 9.24 -13.53 -2.12
CA VAL A 53 9.31 -12.08 -1.95
C VAL A 53 8.44 -11.37 -2.98
N GLN A 54 8.32 -11.93 -4.19
CA GLN A 54 7.52 -11.32 -5.25
C GLN A 54 6.03 -11.41 -4.91
N ALA A 55 5.55 -12.60 -4.51
CA ALA A 55 4.20 -12.81 -4.04
C ALA A 55 3.90 -11.95 -2.80
N THR A 56 4.85 -11.86 -1.87
CA THR A 56 4.74 -10.99 -0.68
C THR A 56 4.63 -9.52 -1.08
N ALA A 57 5.42 -9.04 -2.05
CA ALA A 57 5.37 -7.67 -2.53
C ALA A 57 4.03 -7.34 -3.22
N THR A 58 3.52 -8.26 -4.04
CA THR A 58 2.18 -8.13 -4.65
C THR A 58 1.11 -8.05 -3.57
N ARG A 59 1.17 -8.93 -2.56
CA ARG A 59 0.18 -8.92 -1.48
C ARG A 59 0.27 -7.66 -0.61
N LEU A 60 1.48 -7.19 -0.34
CA LEU A 60 1.70 -5.94 0.37
C LEU A 60 1.01 -4.79 -0.35
N GLN A 61 1.16 -4.68 -1.67
CA GLN A 61 0.48 -3.66 -2.47
C GLN A 61 -1.04 -3.72 -2.29
N ASP A 62 -1.65 -4.90 -2.34
CA ASP A 62 -3.10 -5.06 -2.17
C ASP A 62 -3.57 -4.68 -0.76
N VAL A 63 -2.81 -5.05 0.26
CA VAL A 63 -3.07 -4.66 1.67
C VAL A 63 -3.01 -3.14 1.82
N MET A 64 -1.99 -2.49 1.24
CA MET A 64 -1.87 -1.03 1.26
C MET A 64 -3.06 -0.37 0.57
N PHE A 65 -3.42 -0.79 -0.65
CA PHE A 65 -4.56 -0.21 -1.36
C PHE A 65 -5.89 -0.45 -0.65
N THR A 66 -6.08 -1.59 0.00
CA THR A 66 -7.27 -1.85 0.83
C THR A 66 -7.42 -0.82 1.97
N GLY A 67 -6.30 -0.36 2.53
CA GLY A 67 -6.27 0.65 3.59
C GLY A 67 -6.37 2.10 3.08
N LEU A 68 -5.91 2.37 1.86
CA LEU A 68 -5.86 3.71 1.26
C LEU A 68 -7.14 4.07 0.51
N LEU A 69 -7.74 3.11 -0.20
CA LEU A 69 -8.88 3.36 -1.07
C LEU A 69 -10.15 3.64 -0.27
N ARG A 70 -10.96 4.58 -0.76
CA ARG A 70 -12.30 4.81 -0.26
C ARG A 70 -13.14 3.55 -0.47
N ARG A 71 -13.70 3.01 0.61
CA ARG A 71 -14.70 1.94 0.50
C ARG A 71 -15.95 2.52 -0.15
N GLY A 72 -16.34 1.98 -1.30
CA GLY A 72 -17.67 2.25 -1.83
C GLY A 72 -18.69 1.80 -0.80
N ARG A 73 -19.75 2.59 -0.57
CA ARG A 73 -20.96 2.03 0.05
C ARG A 73 -21.35 0.87 -0.86
N ALA A 74 -21.29 -0.37 -0.37
CA ALA A 74 -22.04 -1.43 -0.99
C ALA A 74 -23.48 -0.93 -1.00
N SER A 75 -24.00 -0.58 -2.18
CA SER A 75 -25.44 -0.44 -2.35
C SER A 75 -25.99 -1.83 -2.10
N LEU A 76 -26.46 -2.07 -0.87
CA LEU A 76 -27.47 -3.07 -0.61
C LEU A 76 -28.72 -2.62 -1.39
N GLY A 77 -28.72 -2.91 -2.69
CA GLY A 77 -29.90 -2.87 -3.53
C GLY A 77 -30.74 -4.09 -3.16
N LEU A 78 -31.52 -3.95 -2.09
CA LEU A 78 -32.70 -4.77 -1.84
C LEU A 78 -33.88 -4.00 -2.43
N THR A 79 -34.26 -4.36 -3.65
CA THR A 79 -35.58 -4.18 -4.24
C THR A 79 -35.98 -5.49 -4.85
#